data_AF-A0A7T2U3W0-F1
#
_entry.id   AF-A0A7T2U3W0-F1
#
_cell.length_a   1.000
_cell.length_b   1.000
_cell.length_c   1.000
_cell.angle_alpha   90.00
_cell.angle_beta   90.00
_cell.angle_gamma   90.00
#
_symmetry.space_group_name_H-M   'P 1'
#
loop_
_entity.id
_entity.type
_entity.pdbx_description
1 polymer ?
#
loop_
_entity_poly.entity_id
_entity_poly.type
_entity_poly.pdbx_seq_one_letter_code
_entity_poly.pdbx_strand_id
1 'polypeptide(L)' 'MKLRKITNNARELLLPGGVRVLFSYEDAVAAYHPDMGWIKSSSEMTKATAFVVKEWLYEQDAENVRPVDQAVLDTLLVK' A
#
# COMPACT_ATOMS: atom_id res chain seq x y z
N MET A 1 12.60 9.56 4.25
CA MET A 1 11.64 9.04 3.26
C MET A 1 12.45 8.32 2.19
N LYS A 2 12.07 7.09 1.81
CA LYS A 2 12.73 6.32 0.75
C LYS A 2 11.69 5.79 -0.22
N LEU A 3 11.91 5.99 -1.52
CA LEU A 3 11.04 5.48 -2.58
C LEU A 3 11.72 4.27 -3.23
N ARG A 4 11.00 3.15 -3.30
CA ARG A 4 11.43 1.91 -3.97
C ARG A 4 10.51 1.64 -5.16
N LYS A 5 11.09 1.45 -6.34
CA LYS A 5 10.33 1.01 -7.52
C LYS A 5 10.00 -0.48 -7.37
N ILE A 6 8.72 -0.85 -7.55
CA ILE A 6 8.26 -2.24 -7.55
C ILE A 6 8.03 -2.69 -9.00
N THR A 7 7.24 -1.94 -9.75
CA THR A 7 7.05 -2.14 -11.20
C THR A 7 7.15 -0.79 -11.93
N ASN A 8 6.90 -0.76 -13.24
CA ASN A 8 6.83 0.52 -13.97
C ASN A 8 5.70 1.43 -13.46
N ASN A 9 4.62 0.85 -12.95
CA ASN A 9 3.44 1.58 -12.50
C ASN A 9 3.23 1.50 -10.99
N ALA A 10 4.17 0.91 -10.24
CA ALA A 10 4.03 0.77 -8.80
C ALA A 10 5.30 1.08 -8.04
N ARG A 11 5.13 1.78 -6.92
CA ARG A 11 6.20 2.27 -6.08
C ARG A 11 5.83 2.15 -4.61
N GLU A 12 6.78 1.74 -3.81
CA GLU A 12 6.65 1.72 -2.36
C GLU A 12 7.32 2.97 -1.77
N LEU A 13 6.59 3.62 -0.88
CA LEU A 13 7.08 4.71 -0.05
C LEU A 13 7.30 4.20 1.38
N LEU A 14 8.53 4.34 1.87
CA LEU A 14 8.88 4.10 3.27
C LEU A 14 8.99 5.44 4.00
N LEU A 15 8.12 5.63 4.98
CA LEU A 15 8.07 6.81 5.84
C LEU A 15 8.82 6.57 7.17
N PRO A 16 9.35 7.64 7.79
CA PRO A 16 9.86 7.57 9.16
C PRO A 16 8.76 7.09 10.12
N GLY A 17 9.07 6.12 10.97
CA GLY A 17 8.08 5.48 11.86
C GLY A 17 7.58 4.12 11.36
N GLY A 18 8.13 3.60 10.27
CA GLY A 18 7.88 2.23 9.81
C GLY A 18 6.65 2.08 8.92
N VAL A 19 5.92 3.16 8.64
CA VAL A 19 4.81 3.16 7.69
C VAL A 19 5.33 2.88 6.28
N ARG A 20 4.70 1.91 5.60
CA ARG A 20 4.98 1.55 4.20
C ARG A 20 3.73 1.78 3.39
N VAL A 21 3.82 2.47 2.26
CA VAL A 21 2.67 2.72 1.38
C VAL A 21 3.01 2.26 -0.02
N LEU A 22 2.20 1.36 -0.57
CA LEU A 22 2.26 0.95 -1.96
C LEU A 22 1.34 1.86 -2.79
N PHE A 23 1.92 2.48 -3.81
CA PHE A 23 1.21 3.23 -4.82
C PHE A 23 1.15 2.47 -6.12
N SER A 24 -0.01 2.52 -6.79
CA SER A 24 -0.18 2.21 -8.21
C SER A 24 -0.46 3.52 -8.92
N TYR A 25 0.40 3.94 -9.85
CA TYR A 25 0.41 5.29 -10.40
C TYR A 25 0.47 6.34 -9.27
N GLU A 26 -0.61 7.11 -9.09
CA GLU A 26 -0.75 8.18 -8.10
C GLU A 26 -1.57 7.74 -6.88
N ASP A 27 -2.26 6.61 -6.97
CA ASP A 27 -3.18 6.15 -5.93
C ASP A 27 -2.49 5.22 -4.93
N ALA A 28 -2.72 5.48 -3.64
CA ALA A 28 -2.31 4.56 -2.57
C ALA A 28 -3.25 3.35 -2.57
N VAL A 29 -2.72 2.14 -2.77
CA VAL A 29 -3.53 0.92 -2.97
C VAL A 29 -3.38 -0.09 -1.84
N ALA A 30 -2.27 -0.03 -1.09
CA ALA A 30 -2.05 -0.82 0.11
C ALA A 30 -1.03 -0.15 1.02
N ALA A 31 -1.03 -0.50 2.30
CA ALA A 31 -0.09 0.05 3.26
C ALA A 31 0.14 -0.88 4.45
N TYR A 32 1.23 -0.62 5.17
CA TYR A 32 1.44 -1.02 6.55
C TYR A 32 1.50 0.23 7.43
N HIS A 33 0.75 0.23 8.53
CA HIS A 33 0.85 1.25 9.57
C HIS A 33 1.07 0.55 10.93
N PRO A 34 1.96 1.03 11.81
CA PRO A 34 2.23 0.38 13.09
C PRO A 34 0.97 0.08 13.93
N ASP A 35 0.02 1.01 13.96
CA ASP A 35 -1.22 0.86 14.74
C ASP A 35 -2.33 0.09 14.01
N MET A 36 -2.25 -0.04 12.68
CA MET A 36 -3.30 -0.69 11.87
C MET A 36 -2.84 -2.01 11.24
N GLY A 37 -1.55 -2.35 11.29
CA GLY A 37 -1.01 -3.47 10.54
C GLY A 37 -1.18 -3.29 9.03
N TRP A 38 -1.37 -4.41 8.32
CA TRP A 38 -1.52 -4.43 6.87
C TRP A 38 -2.94 -4.09 6.44
N ILE A 39 -3.05 -3.14 5.52
CA ILE A 39 -4.31 -2.67 4.97
C ILE A 39 -4.22 -2.56 3.44
N LYS A 40 -5.35 -2.76 2.76
CA LYS A 40 -5.48 -2.58 1.31
C LYS A 40 -6.76 -1.84 0.97
N SER A 41 -6.78 -1.13 -0.15
CA SER A 41 -8.00 -0.44 -0.59
C SER A 41 -9.14 -1.44 -0.82
N SER A 42 -10.35 -1.08 -0.40
CA SER A 42 -11.60 -1.79 -0.65
C SER A 42 -12.14 -1.52 -2.06
N SER A 43 -11.65 -0.46 -2.71
CA SER A 43 -12.05 -0.04 -4.05
C SER A 43 -11.77 -1.08 -5.12
N GLU A 44 -12.57 -1.05 -6.19
CA GLU A 44 -12.32 -1.89 -7.36
C GLU A 44 -10.98 -1.51 -8.01
N MET A 45 -10.13 -2.51 -8.23
CA MET A 45 -8.81 -2.35 -8.82
C MET A 45 -8.78 -2.98 -10.21
N THR A 46 -7.99 -2.41 -11.11
CA THR A 46 -7.64 -3.10 -12.36
C THR A 46 -6.92 -4.42 -12.05
N LYS A 47 -6.98 -5.39 -12.97
CA LYS A 47 -6.27 -6.68 -12.82
C LYS A 47 -4.77 -6.49 -12.56
N ALA A 48 -4.14 -5.51 -13.22
CA ALA A 48 -2.73 -5.20 -13.04
C ALA A 48 -2.43 -4.69 -11.62
N THR A 49 -3.24 -3.75 -11.12
CA THR A 49 -3.10 -3.21 -9.76
C THR A 49 -3.33 -4.28 -8.71
N ALA A 50 -4.39 -5.09 -8.85
CA ALA A 50 -4.69 -6.17 -7.92
C ALA A 50 -3.56 -7.22 -7.85
N PHE A 51 -2.95 -7.55 -9.00
CA PHE A 51 -1.79 -8.43 -9.05
C PHE A 51 -0.60 -7.84 -8.28
N VAL A 52 -0.25 -6.59 -8.54
CA VAL A 52 0.89 -5.94 -7.85
C VAL A 52 0.66 -5.82 -6.34
N VAL A 53 -0.56 -5.48 -5.91
CA VAL A 53 -0.92 -5.44 -4.48
C VAL A 53 -0.72 -6.82 -3.85
N LYS A 54 -1.18 -7.88 -4.51
CA LYS A 54 -1.03 -9.26 -4.02
C LYS A 54 0.43 -9.66 -3.90
N GLU A 55 1.23 -9.46 -4.94
CA GLU A 55 2.66 -9.81 -4.93
C GLU A 55 3.42 -9.02 -3.86
N TRP A 56 3.17 -7.72 -3.77
CA TRP A 56 3.81 -6.89 -2.75
C TRP A 56 3.46 -7.36 -1.34
N LEU A 57 2.18 -7.61 -1.03
CA LEU A 57 1.77 -8.13 0.28
C LEU A 57 2.41 -9.50 0.58
N TYR A 58 2.52 -10.37 -0.43
CA TYR A 58 3.18 -11.66 -0.29
C TYR A 58 4.67 -11.51 0.02
N GLU A 59 5.40 -10.64 -0.67
CA GLU A 59 6.82 -10.34 -0.40
C GLU A 59 7.07 -9.75 1.00
N GLN A 60 6.05 -9.16 1.62
CA GLN A 60 6.15 -8.61 2.97
C GLN A 60 5.75 -9.61 4.07
N ASP A 61 5.41 -10.86 3.71
CA ASP A 61 4.80 -11.84 4.61
C ASP A 61 3.58 -11.23 5.34
N ALA A 62 2.76 -10.48 4.61
CA ALA A 62 1.66 -9.71 5.20
C ALA A 62 0.52 -10.63 5.67
N GLU A 63 0.32 -10.68 6.98
CA GLU A 63 -0.79 -11.40 7.61
C GLU A 63 -1.95 -10.46 7.98
N ASN A 64 -3.16 -11.03 8.09
CA ASN A 64 -4.36 -10.33 8.57
C ASN A 64 -4.66 -9.01 7.80
N VAL A 65 -4.44 -9.02 6.49
CA VAL A 65 -4.64 -7.83 5.64
C VAL A 65 -6.10 -7.41 5.65
N ARG A 66 -6.38 -6.18 6.08
CA ARG A 66 -7.76 -5.66 6.18
C ARG A 66 -8.10 -4.74 5.00
N PRO A 67 -9.26 -4.90 4.36
CA PRO A 67 -9.75 -3.91 3.42
C PRO A 67 -10.16 -2.63 4.16
N VAL A 68 -9.81 -1.47 3.61
CA VAL A 68 -10.18 -0.14 4.13
C VAL A 68 -10.58 0.79 3.00
N ASP A 69 -11.38 1.80 3.29
CA ASP A 69 -11.73 2.82 2.31
C ASP A 69 -10.51 3.65 1.90
N GLN A 70 -10.53 4.18 0.68
CA GLN A 70 -9.43 4.97 0.12
C GLN A 70 -9.06 6.17 1.01
N ALA A 71 -10.04 6.82 1.62
CA ALA A 71 -9.83 7.93 2.54
C ALA A 71 -8.90 7.58 3.72
N VAL A 72 -8.94 6.32 4.20
CA VAL A 72 -8.04 5.85 5.27
C VAL A 72 -6.60 5.81 4.77
N LEU A 73 -6.36 5.33 3.55
CA LEU A 73 -5.03 5.29 2.95
C LEU A 73 -4.49 6.70 2.68
N ASP A 74 -5.35 7.61 2.23
CA ASP A 74 -4.96 8.99 1.92
C ASP A 74 -4.53 9.75 3.19
N THR A 75 -5.13 9.44 4.35
CA THR A 75 -4.72 10.04 5.64
C THR A 75 -3.30 9.65 6.07
N LEU A 76 -2.75 8.53 5.57
CA LEU A 76 -1.39 8.09 5.91
C LEU A 76 -0.31 9.00 5.35
N LEU A 77 -0.66 9.81 4.35
CA LEU A 77 0.25 10.65 3.59
C LEU A 77 0.21 12.11 4.04
N VAL A 78 -0.80 12.49 4.82
CA VAL A 78 -1.00 13.83 5.35
C VAL A 78 -0.52 13.85 6.80
N LYS A 79 0.68 14.39 7.03
CA LYS A 79 1.13 14.80 8.36
C LYS A 79 1.09 16.32 8.47
#